data_AF-A0A9P4R803-F1
#
_entry.id   AF-A0A9P4R803-F1
#
_cell.length_a   1.000
_cell.length_b   1.000
_cell.length_c   1.000
_cell.angle_alpha   90.00
_cell.angle_beta   90.00
_cell.angle_gamma   90.00
#
_symmetry.space_group_name_H-M   'P 1'
#
loop_
_entity.id
_entity.type
_entity.pdbx_description
1 polymer ?
#
loop_
_entity_poly.entity_id
_entity_poly.type
_entity_poly.pdbx_seq_one_letter_code
_entity_poly.pdbx_strand_id
1 'polypeptide(L)'
;MALILSAALLVDRCKWHFWEEEHSYNAKRHQQFYFRLIHIIQRLLHALSDHQLVAGLALLITLNNHACSVTAYHYNLVCTMLILSAVTHLNSLLSIQDYFYKGRVVATYRVIAIAIQCSLSAIVLSGRNTTSGKSSFPSKASSLAIMPAACFLNMNATSYFGFGDALDAAQNATTAVVNSNSTANATAILNDIKSATTSSEGFWEYMLLVAFLLISFFFLIAECFHTHHNPEALKSKPFGWIGISLSGLSIVCSVAVVIIIMNHYNDLRGGMETPQWYQIKAAAQQASSYSEFVTILLVSSASLHGVQAITGTSPNPCLSRGGQRRWLMLRFGRIFAGA
;
A
#
# COMPACT_ATOMS: atom_id res chain seq x y z
N MET A 1 7.77 -1.75 -8.07
CA MET A 1 7.11 -2.45 -9.20
C MET A 1 5.66 -2.02 -9.40
N ALA A 2 4.79 -2.14 -8.39
CA ALA A 2 3.38 -1.77 -8.51
C ALA A 2 3.15 -0.34 -9.08
N LEU A 3 3.90 0.65 -8.60
CA LEU A 3 3.82 2.04 -9.11
C LEU A 3 4.10 2.15 -10.62
N ILE A 4 5.06 1.39 -11.14
CA ILE A 4 5.41 1.42 -12.57
C ILE A 4 4.25 0.84 -13.39
N LEU A 5 3.66 -0.26 -12.91
CA LEU A 5 2.49 -0.88 -13.56
C LEU A 5 1.27 0.04 -13.51
N SER A 6 1.02 0.70 -12.37
CA SER A 6 -0.03 1.71 -12.21
C SER A 6 0.17 2.91 -13.12
N ALA A 7 1.41 3.42 -13.24
CA ALA A 7 1.73 4.51 -14.16
C ALA A 7 1.50 4.10 -15.62
N ALA A 8 1.87 2.87 -16.00
CA ALA A 8 1.60 2.34 -17.33
C ALA A 8 0.08 2.27 -17.64
N LEU A 9 -0.73 1.83 -16.68
CA LEU A 9 -2.20 1.82 -16.79
C LEU A 9 -2.81 3.23 -16.83
N LEU A 10 -2.19 4.21 -16.15
CA LEU A 10 -2.65 5.59 -16.22
C LEU A 10 -2.35 6.22 -17.60
N VAL A 11 -1.15 6.01 -18.13
CA VAL A 11 -0.77 6.47 -19.48
C VAL A 11 -1.69 5.85 -20.54
N ASP A 12 -1.98 4.55 -20.40
CA ASP A 12 -2.95 3.83 -21.22
C ASP A 12 -4.33 4.52 -21.20
N ARG A 13 -4.83 4.84 -20.00
CA ARG A 13 -6.11 5.50 -19.79
C ARG A 13 -6.15 6.90 -20.39
N CYS A 14 -5.09 7.69 -20.22
CA CYS A 14 -4.95 9.00 -20.85
C CYS A 14 -4.96 8.87 -22.37
N LYS A 15 -4.18 7.94 -22.93
CA LYS A 15 -4.13 7.71 -24.37
C LYS A 15 -5.49 7.32 -24.94
N TRP A 16 -6.21 6.41 -24.28
CA TRP A 16 -7.55 6.02 -24.69
C TRP A 16 -8.51 7.23 -24.71
N HIS A 17 -8.49 8.04 -23.67
CA HIS A 17 -9.40 9.19 -23.56
C HIS A 17 -9.06 10.33 -24.54
N PHE A 18 -7.77 10.57 -24.84
CA PHE A 18 -7.36 11.69 -25.69
C PHE A 18 -7.24 11.33 -27.17
N TRP A 19 -6.96 10.07 -27.53
CA TRP A 19 -6.55 9.70 -28.88
C TRP A 19 -7.63 8.98 -29.70
N GLU A 20 -8.78 8.65 -29.12
CA GLU A 20 -9.78 7.82 -29.80
C GLU A 20 -10.61 8.56 -30.88
N GLU A 21 -10.50 9.89 -30.98
CA GLU A 21 -11.28 10.65 -31.98
C GLU A 21 -10.71 10.61 -33.41
N GLU A 22 -9.47 10.17 -33.68
CA GLU A 22 -8.83 10.49 -34.98
C GLU A 22 -8.45 9.32 -35.90
N HIS A 23 -8.35 8.06 -35.48
CA HIS A 23 -7.76 6.99 -36.33
C HIS A 23 -8.57 5.68 -36.39
N SER A 24 -9.54 5.64 -37.30
CA SER A 24 -10.32 4.45 -37.64
C SER A 24 -10.10 4.03 -39.10
N TYR A 25 -9.12 3.15 -39.35
CA TYR A 25 -9.24 2.08 -40.37
C TYR A 25 -8.11 1.02 -40.33
N ASN A 26 -6.86 1.39 -40.02
CA ASN A 26 -5.70 0.47 -40.08
C ASN A 26 -5.25 -0.17 -38.73
N ALA A 27 -5.98 0.03 -37.63
CA ALA A 27 -5.50 -0.27 -36.26
C ALA A 27 -5.73 -1.71 -35.74
N LYS A 28 -6.44 -2.59 -36.47
CA LYS A 28 -7.00 -3.84 -35.90
C LYS A 28 -5.98 -4.85 -35.36
N ARG A 29 -4.77 -4.96 -35.95
CA ARG A 29 -3.78 -5.98 -35.52
C ARG A 29 -2.99 -5.55 -34.28
N HIS A 30 -2.58 -4.28 -34.20
CA HIS A 30 -1.90 -3.73 -33.01
C HIS A 30 -2.82 -3.66 -31.80
N GLN A 31 -4.12 -3.43 -32.03
CA GLN A 31 -5.11 -3.34 -30.97
C GLN A 31 -5.27 -4.64 -30.16
N GLN A 32 -5.16 -5.81 -30.80
CA GLN A 32 -5.29 -7.10 -30.09
C GLN A 32 -4.11 -7.37 -29.14
N PHE A 33 -2.88 -7.10 -29.60
CA PHE A 33 -1.69 -7.27 -28.76
C PHE A 33 -1.71 -6.31 -27.56
N TYR A 34 -2.09 -5.06 -27.83
CA TYR A 34 -2.23 -4.03 -26.82
C TYR A 34 -3.23 -4.41 -25.72
N PHE A 35 -4.43 -4.87 -26.07
CA PHE A 35 -5.41 -5.33 -25.07
C PHE A 35 -4.92 -6.52 -24.25
N ARG A 36 -4.13 -7.43 -24.86
CA ARG A 36 -3.51 -8.53 -24.11
C ARG A 36 -2.52 -8.00 -23.08
N LEU A 37 -1.66 -7.05 -23.46
CA LEU A 37 -0.70 -6.45 -22.53
C LEU A 37 -1.38 -5.77 -21.34
N ILE A 38 -2.42 -4.98 -21.58
CA ILE A 38 -3.18 -4.32 -20.50
C ILE A 38 -3.78 -5.37 -19.55
N HIS A 39 -4.36 -6.44 -20.10
CA HIS A 39 -4.89 -7.53 -19.28
C HIS A 39 -3.81 -8.25 -18.46
N ILE A 40 -2.60 -8.42 -19.01
CA ILE A 40 -1.47 -8.99 -18.27
C ILE A 40 -1.06 -8.04 -17.14
N ILE A 41 -0.92 -6.74 -17.41
CA ILE A 41 -0.54 -5.73 -16.41
C ILE A 41 -1.57 -5.68 -15.28
N GLN A 42 -2.87 -5.68 -15.60
CA GLN A 42 -3.96 -5.72 -14.62
C GLN A 42 -3.89 -6.99 -13.74
N ARG A 43 -3.69 -8.16 -14.35
CA ARG A 43 -3.56 -9.43 -13.61
C ARG A 43 -2.33 -9.45 -12.71
N LEU A 44 -1.21 -8.92 -13.20
CA LEU A 44 0.02 -8.84 -12.43
C LEU A 44 -0.13 -7.90 -11.24
N LEU A 45 -0.77 -6.74 -11.44
CA LEU A 45 -1.04 -5.78 -10.37
C LEU A 45 -1.96 -6.39 -9.29
N HIS A 46 -2.99 -7.12 -9.70
CA HIS A 46 -3.83 -7.91 -8.79
C HIS A 46 -3.03 -8.96 -8.00
N ALA A 47 -2.19 -9.75 -8.66
CA ALA A 47 -1.40 -10.78 -8.01
C ALA A 47 -0.38 -10.18 -7.02
N LEU A 48 0.24 -9.05 -7.38
CA LEU A 48 1.15 -8.32 -6.50
C LEU A 48 0.40 -7.79 -5.26
N SER A 49 -0.79 -7.23 -5.44
CA SER A 49 -1.63 -6.81 -4.33
C SER A 49 -2.00 -7.98 -3.42
N ASP A 50 -2.35 -9.16 -3.96
CA ASP A 50 -2.69 -10.33 -3.14
C ASP A 50 -1.50 -10.87 -2.34
N HIS A 51 -0.32 -10.94 -2.95
CA HIS A 51 0.89 -11.36 -2.23
C HIS A 51 1.23 -10.36 -1.12
N GLN A 52 1.11 -9.06 -1.39
CA GLN A 52 1.37 -8.02 -0.41
C GLN A 52 0.32 -8.03 0.71
N LEU A 53 -0.91 -8.46 0.42
CA LEU A 53 -1.96 -8.68 1.41
C LEU A 53 -1.57 -9.82 2.38
N VAL A 54 -1.26 -10.99 1.82
CA VAL A 54 -0.85 -12.15 2.63
C VAL A 54 0.41 -11.86 3.43
N ALA A 55 1.40 -11.19 2.83
CA ALA A 55 2.62 -10.78 3.51
C ALA A 55 2.34 -9.78 4.65
N GLY A 56 1.48 -8.78 4.42
CA GLY A 56 1.11 -7.82 5.46
C GLY A 56 0.37 -8.46 6.63
N LEU A 57 -0.57 -9.37 6.36
CA LEU A 57 -1.25 -10.14 7.41
C LEU A 57 -0.29 -11.04 8.19
N ALA A 58 0.65 -11.70 7.50
CA ALA A 58 1.67 -12.51 8.16
C ALA A 58 2.55 -11.65 9.08
N LEU A 59 2.99 -10.48 8.62
CA LEU A 59 3.76 -9.53 9.44
C LEU A 59 2.98 -9.08 10.68
N LEU A 60 1.68 -8.79 10.54
CA LEU A 60 0.82 -8.42 11.67
C LEU A 60 0.68 -9.56 12.70
N ILE A 61 0.50 -10.80 12.23
CA ILE A 61 0.42 -11.98 13.10
C ILE A 61 1.75 -12.21 13.82
N THR A 62 2.87 -12.15 13.09
CA THR A 62 4.21 -12.29 13.66
C THR A 62 4.48 -11.22 14.72
N LEU A 63 4.09 -9.96 14.43
CA LEU A 63 4.26 -8.85 15.37
C LEU A 63 3.46 -9.08 16.66
N ASN A 64 2.23 -9.58 16.54
CA ASN A 64 1.38 -9.88 17.69
C ASN A 64 1.94 -11.04 18.52
N ASN A 65 2.38 -12.12 17.88
CA ASN A 65 2.92 -13.30 18.57
C ASN A 65 4.27 -13.04 19.25
N HIS A 66 5.07 -12.12 18.70
CA HIS A 66 6.39 -11.77 19.19
C HIS A 66 6.47 -10.36 19.80
N ALA A 67 5.35 -9.82 20.27
CA ALA A 67 5.27 -8.43 20.77
C ALA A 67 6.31 -8.10 21.85
N CYS A 68 6.64 -9.06 22.73
CA CYS A 68 7.61 -8.87 23.81
C CYS A 68 9.08 -9.08 23.40
N SER A 69 9.36 -9.75 22.27
CA SER A 69 10.72 -10.05 21.81
C SER A 69 11.17 -9.19 20.62
N VAL A 70 10.23 -8.56 19.92
CA VAL A 70 10.53 -7.67 18.79
C VAL A 70 11.10 -6.36 19.32
N THR A 71 12.31 -6.02 18.88
CA THR A 71 12.95 -4.72 19.17
C THR A 71 12.19 -3.57 18.49
N ALA A 72 12.26 -2.36 19.04
CA ALA A 72 11.64 -1.17 18.44
C ALA A 72 12.10 -0.90 16.99
N TYR A 73 13.35 -1.22 16.63
CA TYR A 73 13.82 -1.15 15.24
C TYR A 73 13.02 -2.03 14.29
N HIS A 74 12.95 -3.33 14.59
CA HIS A 74 12.22 -4.30 13.76
C HIS A 74 10.74 -3.91 13.65
N TYR A 75 10.17 -3.34 14.70
CA TYR A 75 8.82 -2.79 14.69
C TYR A 75 8.66 -1.62 13.69
N ASN A 76 9.59 -0.66 13.64
CA ASN A 76 9.57 0.43 12.65
C ASN A 76 9.68 -0.10 11.22
N LEU A 77 10.52 -1.11 11.01
CA LEU A 77 10.68 -1.75 9.71
C LEU A 77 9.39 -2.43 9.26
N VAL A 78 8.72 -3.17 10.17
CA VAL A 78 7.41 -3.76 9.91
C VAL A 78 6.37 -2.68 9.59
N CYS A 79 6.31 -1.59 10.36
CA CYS A 79 5.39 -0.48 10.09
C CYS A 79 5.63 0.13 8.69
N THR A 80 6.89 0.35 8.33
CA THR A 80 7.31 0.81 7.01
C THR A 80 6.81 -0.12 5.90
N MET A 81 6.96 -1.44 6.07
CA MET A 81 6.46 -2.44 5.11
C MET A 81 4.92 -2.44 5.02
N LEU A 82 4.21 -2.21 6.13
CA LEU A 82 2.75 -2.10 6.15
C LEU A 82 2.26 -0.84 5.42
N ILE A 83 2.96 0.30 5.53
CA ILE A 83 2.60 1.50 4.76
C ILE A 83 2.82 1.26 3.26
N LEU A 84 3.95 0.67 2.88
CA LEU A 84 4.21 0.29 1.47
C LEU A 84 3.17 -0.70 0.94
N SER A 85 2.68 -1.59 1.81
CA SER A 85 1.57 -2.48 1.52
C SER A 85 0.27 -1.71 1.22
N ALA A 86 -0.11 -0.77 2.09
CA ALA A 86 -1.28 0.09 1.90
C ALA A 86 -1.20 0.91 0.59
N VAL A 87 -0.02 1.47 0.28
CA VAL A 87 0.23 2.19 -0.99
C VAL A 87 0.04 1.26 -2.19
N THR A 88 0.47 0.01 -2.10
CA THR A 88 0.29 -0.99 -3.17
C THR A 88 -1.19 -1.31 -3.39
N HIS A 89 -1.94 -1.50 -2.30
CA HIS A 89 -3.38 -1.75 -2.37
C HIS A 89 -4.15 -0.57 -2.97
N LEU A 90 -3.86 0.66 -2.52
CA LEU A 90 -4.43 1.89 -3.06
C LEU A 90 -4.20 1.99 -4.58
N ASN A 91 -2.95 1.82 -5.01
CA ASN A 91 -2.61 1.87 -6.42
C ASN A 91 -3.30 0.78 -7.23
N SER A 92 -3.45 -0.44 -6.68
CA SER A 92 -4.20 -1.51 -7.33
C SER A 92 -5.68 -1.18 -7.47
N LEU A 93 -6.32 -0.61 -6.43
CA LEU A 93 -7.74 -0.26 -6.45
C LEU A 93 -8.03 0.88 -7.43
N LEU A 94 -7.17 1.90 -7.49
CA LEU A 94 -7.38 3.08 -8.33
C LEU A 94 -6.94 2.90 -9.79
N SER A 95 -6.02 1.98 -10.08
CA SER A 95 -5.53 1.76 -11.44
C SER A 95 -6.40 0.80 -12.25
N ILE A 96 -7.18 -0.05 -11.59
CA ILE A 96 -7.91 -1.14 -12.25
C ILE A 96 -9.35 -0.71 -12.47
N GLN A 97 -9.64 -0.41 -13.73
CA GLN A 97 -10.99 -0.11 -14.19
C GLN A 97 -11.88 -1.35 -14.06
N ASP A 98 -13.16 -1.12 -13.76
CA ASP A 98 -14.20 -2.15 -13.74
C ASP A 98 -13.98 -3.23 -12.67
N TYR A 99 -13.40 -2.82 -11.54
CA TYR A 99 -13.04 -3.75 -10.45
C TYR A 99 -14.24 -4.59 -9.99
N PHE A 100 -15.42 -3.98 -9.90
CA PHE A 100 -16.67 -4.67 -9.52
C PHE A 100 -17.37 -5.40 -10.68
N TYR A 101 -17.02 -5.12 -11.92
CA TYR A 101 -17.79 -5.61 -13.07
C TYR A 101 -17.50 -7.06 -13.42
N LYS A 102 -16.23 -7.49 -13.33
CA LYS A 102 -15.79 -8.84 -13.73
C LYS A 102 -16.05 -9.92 -12.68
N GLY A 103 -16.40 -9.55 -11.44
CA GLY A 103 -16.63 -10.51 -10.36
C GLY A 103 -16.89 -9.85 -9.03
N ARG A 104 -18.11 -9.35 -8.82
CA ARG A 104 -18.52 -8.61 -7.61
C ARG A 104 -18.09 -9.29 -6.31
N VAL A 105 -18.31 -10.60 -6.18
CA VAL A 105 -18.00 -11.35 -4.95
C VAL A 105 -16.51 -11.34 -4.63
N VAL A 106 -15.65 -11.64 -5.62
CA VAL A 106 -14.19 -11.67 -5.44
C VAL A 106 -13.65 -10.27 -5.17
N ALA A 107 -14.15 -9.28 -5.90
CA ALA A 107 -13.82 -7.87 -5.70
C ALA A 107 -14.17 -7.39 -4.28
N THR A 108 -15.39 -7.69 -3.82
CA THR A 108 -15.85 -7.33 -2.47
C THR A 108 -15.02 -8.00 -1.40
N TYR A 109 -14.74 -9.31 -1.51
CA TYR A 109 -13.90 -10.01 -0.55
C TYR A 109 -12.50 -9.37 -0.44
N ARG A 110 -11.89 -9.03 -1.58
CA ARG A 110 -10.57 -8.40 -1.60
C ARG A 110 -10.59 -6.99 -1.00
N VAL A 111 -11.60 -6.18 -1.29
CA VAL A 111 -11.76 -4.85 -0.66
C VAL A 111 -11.89 -4.97 0.85
N ILE A 112 -12.70 -5.93 1.33
CA ILE A 112 -12.85 -6.20 2.77
C ILE A 112 -11.51 -6.62 3.37
N ALA A 113 -10.76 -7.52 2.72
CA ALA A 113 -9.47 -7.99 3.23
C ALA A 113 -8.43 -6.86 3.29
N ILE A 114 -8.34 -6.02 2.25
CA ILE A 114 -7.49 -4.82 2.23
C ILE A 114 -7.90 -3.87 3.36
N ALA A 115 -9.20 -3.64 3.56
CA ALA A 115 -9.70 -2.78 4.62
C ALA A 115 -9.34 -3.28 6.02
N ILE A 116 -9.48 -4.60 6.25
CA ILE A 116 -9.08 -5.24 7.52
C ILE A 116 -7.58 -5.05 7.74
N GLN A 117 -6.75 -5.38 6.75
CA GLN A 117 -5.29 -5.24 6.88
C GLN A 117 -4.86 -3.80 7.11
N CYS A 118 -5.43 -2.83 6.38
CA CYS A 118 -5.13 -1.41 6.59
C CYS A 118 -5.59 -0.94 7.97
N SER A 119 -6.75 -1.41 8.46
CA SER A 119 -7.23 -1.08 9.81
C SER A 119 -6.32 -1.65 10.89
N LEU A 120 -5.92 -2.92 10.77
CA LEU A 120 -4.96 -3.55 11.68
C LEU A 120 -3.60 -2.83 11.64
N SER A 121 -3.15 -2.43 10.46
CA SER A 121 -1.93 -1.64 10.30
C SER A 121 -2.05 -0.27 10.97
N ALA A 122 -3.19 0.40 10.82
CA ALA A 122 -3.45 1.68 11.47
C ALA A 122 -3.44 1.55 13.01
N ILE A 123 -4.01 0.47 13.55
CA ILE A 123 -3.98 0.18 15.00
C ILE A 123 -2.54 -0.02 15.49
N VAL A 124 -1.75 -0.82 14.77
CA VAL A 124 -0.33 -1.04 15.07
C VAL A 124 0.45 0.27 15.03
N LEU A 125 0.28 1.08 13.98
CA LEU A 125 0.94 2.39 13.88
C LEU A 125 0.51 3.36 14.99
N SER A 126 -0.78 3.35 15.36
CA SER A 126 -1.29 4.18 16.44
C SER A 126 -0.64 3.86 17.79
N GLY A 127 -0.25 2.59 18.02
CA GLY A 127 0.44 2.20 19.26
C GLY A 127 1.78 2.91 19.48
N ARG A 128 2.40 3.46 18.42
CA ARG A 128 3.64 4.26 18.49
C ARG A 128 3.39 5.69 18.98
N ASN A 129 2.16 6.17 18.88
CA ASN A 129 1.78 7.53 19.26
C ASN A 129 1.48 7.60 20.75
N THR A 130 2.53 7.67 21.58
CA THR A 130 2.38 7.79 23.03
C THR A 130 2.50 9.26 23.45
N THR A 131 1.36 9.88 23.73
CA THR A 131 1.27 11.30 24.12
C THR A 131 1.34 11.53 25.64
N SER A 132 1.40 10.47 26.45
CA SER A 132 1.11 10.55 27.88
C SER A 132 2.34 10.23 28.72
N GLY A 133 3.28 11.17 28.85
CA GLY A 133 4.34 11.19 29.87
C GLY A 133 5.33 10.00 29.91
N LYS A 134 5.18 9.01 29.03
CA LYS A 134 6.08 7.86 28.83
C LYS A 134 7.03 8.15 27.67
N SER A 135 8.19 7.51 27.71
CA SER A 135 9.21 7.57 26.66
C SER A 135 8.58 7.35 25.27
N SER A 136 8.71 8.34 24.38
CA SER A 136 8.18 8.23 23.02
C SER A 136 8.86 7.09 22.27
N PHE A 137 8.16 6.55 21.27
CA PHE A 137 8.70 5.46 20.46
C PHE A 137 9.95 5.94 19.69
N PRO A 138 11.09 5.23 19.74
CA PRO A 138 12.28 5.62 19.01
C PRO A 138 12.05 5.39 17.51
N SER A 139 11.81 6.45 16.74
CA SER A 139 11.66 6.39 15.28
C SER A 139 13.00 6.45 14.56
N LYS A 140 14.06 6.92 15.23
CA LYS A 140 15.42 7.04 14.68
C LYS A 140 16.34 5.96 15.22
N ALA A 141 17.39 5.69 14.47
CA ALA A 141 18.45 4.80 14.90
C ALA A 141 19.12 5.36 16.16
N SER A 142 19.00 4.63 17.27
CA SER A 142 19.56 4.97 18.57
C SER A 142 19.71 3.68 19.39
N SER A 143 20.48 3.71 20.47
CA SER A 143 20.61 2.59 21.40
C SER A 143 19.25 2.17 21.99
N LEU A 144 18.28 3.10 22.08
CA LEU A 144 16.91 2.82 22.49
C LEU A 144 16.15 1.91 21.51
N ALA A 145 16.51 1.94 20.21
CA ALA A 145 15.82 1.14 19.19
C ALA A 145 16.09 -0.37 19.32
N ILE A 146 17.12 -0.76 20.06
CA ILE A 146 17.48 -2.17 20.34
C ILE A 146 16.56 -2.76 21.42
N MET A 147 15.95 -1.92 22.26
CA MET A 147 15.06 -2.40 23.32
C MET A 147 13.75 -2.97 22.77
N PRO A 148 13.10 -3.91 23.50
CA PRO A 148 11.80 -4.46 23.10
C PRO A 148 10.76 -3.36 22.88
N ALA A 149 10.01 -3.45 21.78
CA ALA A 149 8.99 -2.47 21.41
C ALA A 149 7.89 -2.35 22.48
N ALA A 150 7.56 -3.46 23.15
CA ALA A 150 6.60 -3.50 24.26
C ALA A 150 6.88 -2.49 25.38
N CYS A 151 8.15 -2.07 25.58
CA CYS A 151 8.53 -1.08 26.58
C CYS A 151 8.06 0.34 26.22
N PHE A 152 7.86 0.64 24.93
CA PHE A 152 7.48 1.96 24.42
C PHE A 152 6.01 2.05 24.01
N LEU A 153 5.39 0.91 23.68
CA LEU A 153 3.99 0.86 23.25
C LEU A 153 3.05 1.11 24.42
N ASN A 154 2.01 1.93 24.19
CA ASN A 154 0.93 2.09 25.14
C ASN A 154 -0.02 0.87 25.08
N MET A 155 0.26 -0.16 25.87
CA MET A 155 -0.62 -1.34 25.97
C MET A 155 -1.98 -1.05 26.62
N ASN A 156 -2.18 0.14 27.17
CA ASN A 156 -3.45 0.58 27.76
C ASN A 156 -4.29 1.46 26.81
N ALA A 157 -3.93 1.52 25.53
CA ALA A 157 -4.74 2.16 24.51
C ALA A 157 -6.06 1.36 24.33
N THR A 158 -7.08 1.72 25.11
CA THR A 158 -8.42 1.11 25.06
C THR A 158 -9.22 1.55 23.83
N SER A 159 -8.71 2.53 23.06
CA SER A 159 -9.35 2.97 21.82
C SER A 159 -9.02 2.00 20.67
N TYR A 160 -9.99 1.14 20.33
CA TYR A 160 -9.89 0.05 19.34
C TYR A 160 -9.42 0.47 17.94
N PHE A 161 -9.39 1.78 17.65
CA PHE A 161 -8.95 2.36 16.39
C PHE A 161 -7.88 3.45 16.53
N GLY A 162 -7.36 3.69 17.75
CA GLY A 162 -6.35 4.73 17.98
C GLY A 162 -6.85 6.18 17.93
N PHE A 163 -8.14 6.41 17.62
CA PHE A 163 -8.71 7.75 17.50
C PHE A 163 -8.69 8.53 18.83
N GLY A 164 -8.79 7.84 19.98
CA GLY A 164 -8.65 8.49 21.28
C GLY A 164 -7.25 9.05 21.48
N ASP A 165 -6.23 8.22 21.21
CA ASP A 165 -4.83 8.63 21.30
C ASP A 165 -4.47 9.71 20.27
N ALA A 166 -5.09 9.71 19.09
CA ALA A 166 -4.92 10.74 18.07
C ALA A 166 -5.53 12.10 18.49
N LEU A 167 -6.69 12.09 19.15
CA LEU A 167 -7.33 13.30 19.68
C LEU A 167 -6.54 13.86 20.86
N ASP A 168 -6.07 12.99 21.76
CA ASP A 168 -5.23 13.35 22.89
C ASP A 168 -3.86 13.88 22.40
N ALA A 169 -3.29 13.29 21.35
CA ALA A 169 -2.10 13.79 20.65
C ALA A 169 -2.30 15.20 20.07
N ALA A 170 -3.41 15.43 19.39
CA ALA A 170 -3.73 16.74 18.84
C ALA A 170 -3.94 17.80 19.93
N GLN A 171 -4.58 17.44 21.04
CA GLN A 171 -4.80 18.33 22.17
C GLN A 171 -3.49 18.64 22.91
N ASN A 172 -2.65 17.65 23.21
CA ASN A 172 -1.39 17.88 23.92
C ASN A 172 -0.30 18.53 23.07
N ALA A 173 -0.30 18.36 21.75
CA ALA A 173 0.61 19.08 20.86
C ALA A 173 0.41 20.61 20.94
N THR A 174 -0.78 21.08 21.31
CA THR A 174 -1.04 22.51 21.56
C THR A 174 -0.56 23.00 22.93
N THR A 175 -0.35 22.10 23.90
CA THR A 175 0.02 22.45 25.29
C THR A 175 1.48 22.13 25.67
N ALA A 176 2.19 21.30 24.91
CA ALA A 176 3.55 20.83 25.24
C ALA A 176 4.70 21.87 25.04
N VAL A 177 4.40 23.16 24.86
CA VAL A 177 5.41 24.22 24.71
C VAL A 177 5.86 24.81 26.06
N VAL A 178 5.30 24.38 27.19
CA VAL A 178 5.52 25.06 28.48
C VAL A 178 6.21 24.15 29.51
N ASN A 179 7.47 24.52 29.83
CA ASN A 179 8.25 24.22 31.04
C ASN A 179 8.88 22.82 31.24
N SER A 180 10.20 22.73 31.01
CA SER A 180 11.07 21.75 31.67
C SER A 180 12.42 22.36 32.09
N ASN A 181 12.58 22.65 33.38
CA ASN A 181 13.87 22.95 34.02
C ASN A 181 14.52 21.63 34.47
N SER A 182 15.58 21.16 33.79
CA SER A 182 16.36 19.99 34.21
C SER A 182 17.87 20.24 34.17
N THR A 183 18.56 19.76 35.21
CA THR A 183 19.98 19.92 35.55
C THR A 183 21.00 19.46 34.49
N ALA A 184 22.11 20.20 34.40
CA ALA A 184 23.06 20.29 33.29
C ALA A 184 23.95 19.06 32.93
N ASN A 185 23.86 17.93 33.64
CA ASN A 185 24.61 16.70 33.28
C ASN A 185 23.71 15.59 32.70
N ALA A 186 22.39 15.66 32.97
CA ALA A 186 21.39 14.83 32.31
C ALA A 186 21.01 15.36 30.92
N THR A 187 21.49 16.55 30.55
CA THR A 187 21.12 17.26 29.32
C THR A 187 21.68 16.60 28.06
N ALA A 188 22.88 16.01 28.08
CA ALA A 188 23.43 15.36 26.88
C ALA A 188 22.63 14.11 26.48
N ILE A 189 22.38 13.22 27.45
CA ILE A 189 21.57 12.01 27.23
C ILE A 189 20.11 12.41 26.92
N LEU A 190 19.57 13.43 27.59
CA LEU A 190 18.22 13.91 27.30
C LEU A 190 18.11 14.55 25.92
N ASN A 191 19.15 15.25 25.44
CA ASN A 191 19.19 15.84 24.10
C ASN A 191 19.30 14.75 23.01
N ASP A 192 20.07 13.70 23.25
CA ASP A 192 20.13 12.52 22.36
C ASP A 192 18.81 11.74 22.35
N ILE A 193 18.15 11.62 23.50
CA ILE A 193 16.80 11.05 23.57
C ILE A 193 15.83 11.94 22.79
N LYS A 194 15.79 13.25 23.07
CA LYS A 194 14.85 14.20 22.47
C LYS A 194 15.04 14.34 20.95
N SER A 195 16.27 14.20 20.44
CA SER A 195 16.55 14.21 19.01
C SER A 195 16.12 12.89 18.32
N ALA A 196 16.18 11.76 19.05
CA ALA A 196 15.72 10.45 18.61
C ALA A 196 14.20 10.21 18.76
N THR A 197 13.53 10.99 19.62
CA THR A 197 12.08 10.93 19.89
C THR A 197 11.33 12.19 19.44
N THR A 198 11.48 12.57 18.18
CA THR A 198 10.57 13.53 17.55
C THR A 198 9.18 12.90 17.41
N SER A 199 8.34 13.11 18.42
CA SER A 199 6.98 12.56 18.58
C SER A 199 6.05 12.76 17.36
N SER A 200 6.40 13.67 16.44
CA SER A 200 5.63 13.95 15.23
C SER A 200 5.82 12.92 14.11
N GLU A 201 6.91 12.15 14.08
CA GLU A 201 7.26 11.36 12.88
C GLU A 201 6.30 10.18 12.66
N GLY A 202 5.99 9.41 13.71
CA GLY A 202 5.06 8.26 13.60
C GLY A 202 3.60 8.69 13.39
N PHE A 203 3.22 9.88 13.87
CA PHE A 203 1.85 10.37 13.73
C PHE A 203 1.50 10.71 12.28
N TRP A 204 2.43 11.32 11.54
CA TRP A 204 2.21 11.62 10.12
C TRP A 204 1.99 10.35 9.29
N GLU A 205 2.77 9.28 9.53
CA GLU A 205 2.61 8.00 8.84
C GLU A 205 1.22 7.40 9.04
N TYR A 206 0.72 7.45 10.29
CA TYR A 206 -0.64 7.05 10.62
C TYR A 206 -1.69 7.91 9.90
N MET A 207 -1.58 9.24 9.98
CA MET A 207 -2.54 10.16 9.36
C MET A 207 -2.59 9.99 7.84
N LEU A 208 -1.44 9.74 7.21
CA LEU A 208 -1.32 9.46 5.79
C LEU A 208 -2.01 8.14 5.42
N LEU A 209 -1.85 7.08 6.21
CA LEU A 209 -2.52 5.80 5.98
C LEU A 209 -4.04 5.91 6.13
N VAL A 210 -4.52 6.62 7.15
CA VAL A 210 -5.94 6.92 7.34
C VAL A 210 -6.50 7.75 6.18
N ALA A 211 -5.78 8.81 5.77
CA ALA A 211 -6.20 9.66 4.66
C ALA A 211 -6.31 8.86 3.35
N PHE A 212 -5.34 8.01 3.04
CA PHE A 212 -5.41 7.15 1.85
C PHE A 212 -6.55 6.14 1.90
N LEU A 213 -6.81 5.57 3.07
CA LEU A 213 -7.93 4.65 3.26
C LEU A 213 -9.26 5.37 3.00
N LEU A 214 -9.46 6.56 3.57
CA LEU A 214 -10.67 7.36 3.36
C LEU A 214 -10.86 7.74 1.88
N ILE A 215 -9.80 8.21 1.21
CA ILE A 215 -9.85 8.55 -0.22
C ILE A 215 -10.19 7.32 -1.07
N SER A 216 -9.59 6.15 -0.76
CA SER A 216 -9.89 4.89 -1.44
C SER A 216 -11.35 4.49 -1.28
N PHE A 217 -11.86 4.54 -0.05
CA PHE A 217 -13.25 4.18 0.24
C PHE A 217 -14.22 5.12 -0.45
N PHE A 218 -13.96 6.43 -0.39
CA PHE A 218 -14.78 7.41 -1.09
C PHE A 218 -14.83 7.14 -2.60
N PHE A 219 -13.69 6.83 -3.20
CA PHE A 219 -13.63 6.46 -4.62
C PHE A 219 -14.43 5.19 -4.93
N LEU A 220 -14.26 4.12 -4.12
CA LEU A 220 -14.99 2.87 -4.31
C LEU A 220 -16.50 3.06 -4.18
N ILE A 221 -16.94 3.88 -3.22
CA ILE A 221 -18.37 4.21 -3.04
C ILE A 221 -18.87 5.01 -4.26
N ALA A 222 -18.10 6.00 -4.72
CA ALA A 222 -18.45 6.78 -5.90
C ALA A 222 -18.55 5.91 -7.17
N GLU A 223 -17.60 4.99 -7.37
CA GLU A 223 -17.63 4.04 -8.49
C GLU A 223 -18.82 3.07 -8.39
N CYS A 224 -19.10 2.56 -7.18
CA CYS A 224 -20.23 1.67 -6.93
C CYS A 224 -21.57 2.38 -7.21
N PHE A 225 -21.74 3.59 -6.70
CA PHE A 225 -22.96 4.39 -6.90
C PHE A 225 -23.15 4.76 -8.37
N HIS A 226 -22.07 5.18 -9.05
CA HIS A 226 -22.09 5.48 -10.48
C HIS A 226 -22.49 4.25 -11.31
N THR A 227 -21.88 3.09 -11.03
CA THR A 227 -22.19 1.83 -11.72
C THR A 227 -23.62 1.37 -11.45
N HIS A 228 -24.14 1.62 -10.26
CA HIS A 228 -25.50 1.25 -9.89
C HIS A 228 -26.56 2.13 -10.57
N HIS A 229 -26.36 3.44 -10.58
CA HIS A 229 -27.39 4.37 -11.05
C HIS A 229 -27.49 4.45 -12.57
N ASN A 230 -26.36 4.43 -13.29
CA ASN A 230 -26.37 4.65 -14.74
C ASN A 230 -25.46 3.66 -15.49
N PRO A 231 -25.91 2.42 -15.72
CA PRO A 231 -25.12 1.43 -16.46
C PRO A 231 -24.79 1.89 -17.90
N GLU A 232 -25.61 2.77 -18.49
CA GLU A 232 -25.36 3.32 -19.84
C GLU A 232 -24.60 4.67 -19.84
N ALA A 233 -24.44 5.36 -18.71
CA ALA A 233 -23.77 6.67 -18.65
C ALA A 233 -22.25 6.59 -18.43
N LEU A 234 -21.65 5.40 -18.56
CA LEU A 234 -20.19 5.23 -18.59
C LEU A 234 -19.52 6.07 -19.70
N LYS A 235 -20.31 6.58 -20.66
CA LYS A 235 -19.86 7.44 -21.75
C LYS A 235 -19.90 8.94 -21.44
N SER A 236 -20.35 9.35 -20.24
CA SER A 236 -20.38 10.77 -19.88
C SER A 236 -18.94 11.28 -19.68
N LYS A 237 -18.53 12.21 -20.55
CA LYS A 237 -17.19 12.84 -20.57
C LYS A 237 -16.70 13.36 -19.20
N PRO A 238 -17.52 13.96 -18.30
CA PRO A 238 -16.99 14.54 -17.06
C PRO A 238 -16.53 13.48 -16.04
N PHE A 239 -17.19 12.33 -15.95
CA PHE A 239 -16.85 11.32 -14.94
C PHE A 239 -15.53 10.60 -15.27
N GLY A 240 -15.25 10.42 -16.57
CA GLY A 240 -13.97 9.91 -17.04
C GLY A 240 -12.79 10.77 -16.58
N TRP A 241 -12.92 12.10 -16.69
CA TRP A 241 -11.91 13.06 -16.25
C TRP A 241 -11.65 13.00 -14.75
N ILE A 242 -12.69 12.96 -13.91
CA ILE A 242 -12.54 12.87 -12.45
C ILE A 242 -11.73 11.62 -12.07
N GLY A 243 -12.06 10.47 -12.67
CA GLY A 243 -11.34 9.23 -12.41
C GLY A 243 -9.88 9.24 -12.88
N ILE A 244 -9.57 9.90 -14.01
CA ILE A 244 -8.19 10.07 -14.49
C ILE A 244 -7.41 10.98 -13.54
N SER A 245 -7.98 12.14 -13.19
CA SER A 245 -7.34 13.11 -12.29
C SER A 245 -7.06 12.51 -10.92
N LEU A 246 -8.00 11.77 -10.34
CA LEU A 246 -7.82 11.15 -9.03
C LEU A 246 -6.77 10.03 -9.07
N SER A 247 -6.75 9.21 -10.14
CA SER A 247 -5.73 8.20 -10.33
C SER A 247 -4.34 8.82 -10.49
N GLY A 248 -4.22 9.91 -11.27
CA GLY A 248 -2.99 10.69 -11.41
C GLY A 248 -2.50 11.27 -10.09
N LEU A 249 -3.39 11.93 -9.34
CA LEU A 249 -3.08 12.47 -8.02
C LEU A 249 -2.60 11.37 -7.07
N SER A 250 -3.27 10.22 -7.03
CA SER A 250 -2.88 9.10 -6.18
C SER A 250 -1.50 8.56 -6.53
N ILE A 251 -1.14 8.46 -7.81
CA ILE A 251 0.21 7.99 -8.21
C ILE A 251 1.26 8.99 -7.74
N VAL A 252 1.04 10.29 -7.92
CA VAL A 252 1.96 11.34 -7.44
C VAL A 252 2.12 11.27 -5.92
N CYS A 253 1.03 11.20 -5.18
CA CYS A 253 1.05 11.03 -3.72
C CYS A 253 1.79 9.74 -3.33
N SER A 254 1.54 8.63 -4.02
CA SER A 254 2.19 7.35 -3.73
C SER A 254 3.70 7.37 -3.99
N VAL A 255 4.16 8.04 -5.06
CA VAL A 255 5.58 8.23 -5.34
C VAL A 255 6.25 9.05 -4.25
N ALA A 256 5.62 10.16 -3.84
CA ALA A 256 6.13 10.98 -2.74
C ALA A 256 6.28 10.17 -1.44
N VAL A 257 5.28 9.35 -1.12
CA VAL A 257 5.30 8.49 0.08
C VAL A 257 6.39 7.43 -0.01
N VAL A 258 6.57 6.77 -1.17
CA VAL A 258 7.66 5.81 -1.35
C VAL A 258 9.02 6.48 -1.18
N ILE A 259 9.22 7.70 -1.69
CA ILE A 259 10.49 8.44 -1.51
C ILE A 259 10.73 8.74 -0.03
N ILE A 260 9.72 9.26 0.68
CA ILE A 260 9.81 9.56 2.12
C ILE A 260 10.16 8.30 2.91
N ILE A 261 9.45 7.20 2.65
CA ILE A 261 9.68 5.92 3.31
C ILE A 261 11.06 5.36 3.00
N MET A 262 11.53 5.49 1.75
CA MET A 262 12.84 5.00 1.36
C MET A 262 13.96 5.77 2.05
N ASN A 263 13.79 7.09 2.18
CA ASN A 263 14.72 7.92 2.95
C ASN A 263 14.71 7.51 4.43
N HIS A 264 13.53 7.34 5.04
CA HIS A 264 13.42 6.87 6.42
C HIS A 264 14.05 5.49 6.64
N TYR A 265 13.83 4.57 5.71
CA TYR A 265 14.46 3.24 5.73
C TYR A 265 15.99 3.33 5.63
N ASN A 266 16.51 4.19 4.75
CA ASN A 266 17.95 4.39 4.59
C ASN A 266 18.57 5.02 5.85
N ASP A 267 17.88 5.97 6.49
CA ASP A 267 18.33 6.59 7.75
C ASP A 267 18.37 5.56 8.89
N LEU A 268 17.31 4.75 9.01
CA LEU A 268 17.24 3.64 9.97
C LEU A 268 18.35 2.62 9.73
N ARG A 269 18.60 2.26 8.47
CA ARG A 269 19.65 1.33 8.09
C ARG A 269 21.03 1.90 8.42
N GLY A 270 21.31 3.12 7.97
CA GLY A 270 22.61 3.77 8.15
C GLY A 270 22.99 3.98 9.61
N GLY A 271 22.03 4.33 10.47
CA GLY A 271 22.30 4.49 11.90
C GLY A 271 22.42 3.18 12.68
N MET A 272 22.08 2.04 12.09
CA MET A 272 22.22 0.72 12.73
C MET A 272 23.27 -0.19 12.09
N GLU A 273 24.00 0.29 11.08
CA GLU A 273 25.17 -0.44 10.61
C GLU A 273 26.17 -0.54 11.77
N THR A 274 26.15 -1.72 12.43
CA THR A 274 27.17 -2.08 13.41
C THR A 274 28.51 -1.88 12.72
N PRO A 275 29.47 -1.22 13.38
CA PRO A 275 30.76 -0.91 12.77
C PRO A 275 31.35 -2.20 12.19
N GLN A 276 31.96 -2.12 11.01
CA GLN A 276 32.33 -3.28 10.18
C GLN A 276 33.01 -4.41 10.96
N TRP A 277 33.77 -4.11 12.01
CA TRP A 277 34.41 -5.10 12.88
C TRP A 277 33.44 -6.08 13.56
N TYR A 278 32.18 -5.72 13.78
CA TYR A 278 31.16 -6.58 14.41
C TYR A 278 30.44 -7.50 13.41
N GLN A 279 30.42 -7.14 12.13
CA GLN A 279 29.69 -7.88 11.09
C GLN A 279 30.45 -9.13 10.58
N ILE A 280 31.72 -9.30 10.93
CA ILE A 280 32.65 -10.21 10.24
C ILE A 280 32.49 -11.69 10.62
N LYS A 281 31.77 -12.05 11.70
CA LYS A 281 31.64 -13.48 12.10
C LYS A 281 30.25 -14.10 11.94
N ALA A 282 29.18 -13.31 12.03
CA ALA A 282 27.81 -13.84 11.88
C ALA A 282 27.29 -13.76 10.43
N ALA A 283 27.60 -12.68 9.70
CA ALA A 283 27.12 -12.49 8.33
C ALA A 283 27.84 -13.37 7.30
N ALA A 284 29.10 -13.72 7.54
CA ALA A 284 29.89 -14.55 6.62
C ALA A 284 29.41 -16.02 6.51
N GLN A 285 28.65 -16.52 7.50
CA GLN A 285 28.11 -17.90 7.48
C GLN A 285 26.66 -17.99 6.98
N GLN A 286 25.94 -16.88 6.89
CA GLN A 286 24.56 -16.87 6.41
C GLN A 286 24.51 -16.19 5.05
N ALA A 287 25.09 -16.85 4.04
CA ALA A 287 25.24 -16.37 2.65
C ALA A 287 23.90 -16.12 1.91
N SER A 288 22.77 -16.33 2.58
CA SER A 288 21.44 -15.95 2.10
C SER A 288 20.52 -15.82 3.31
N SER A 289 19.99 -14.61 3.52
CA SER A 289 19.01 -14.41 4.58
C SER A 289 17.68 -15.05 4.16
N TYR A 290 16.98 -15.70 5.08
CA TYR A 290 15.66 -16.31 4.81
C TYR A 290 14.68 -15.31 4.16
N SER A 291 14.85 -14.01 4.45
CA SER A 291 14.06 -12.92 3.87
C SER A 291 14.26 -12.75 2.35
N GLU A 292 15.45 -13.03 1.82
CA GLU A 292 15.73 -12.97 0.38
C GLU A 292 15.01 -14.10 -0.36
N PHE A 293 15.05 -15.33 0.17
CA PHE A 293 14.34 -16.47 -0.41
C PHE A 293 12.83 -16.27 -0.41
N VAL A 294 12.26 -15.75 0.69
CA VAL A 294 10.82 -15.47 0.77
C VAL A 294 10.42 -14.43 -0.27
N THR A 295 11.22 -13.39 -0.46
CA THR A 295 10.95 -12.35 -1.46
C THR A 295 11.03 -12.92 -2.88
N ILE A 296 12.04 -13.73 -3.18
CA ILE A 296 12.18 -14.41 -4.49
C ILE A 296 11.01 -15.38 -4.71
N LEU A 297 10.59 -16.12 -3.70
CA LEU A 297 9.43 -17.03 -3.77
C LEU A 297 8.13 -16.26 -4.06
N LEU A 298 7.90 -15.14 -3.39
CA LEU A 298 6.72 -14.31 -3.61
C LEU A 298 6.72 -13.68 -5.01
N VAL A 299 7.87 -13.17 -5.48
CA VAL A 299 8.01 -12.60 -6.82
C VAL A 299 7.85 -13.69 -7.90
N SER A 300 8.41 -14.88 -7.68
CA SER A 300 8.30 -16.00 -8.63
C SER A 300 6.90 -16.60 -8.67
N SER A 301 6.17 -16.64 -7.55
CA SER A 301 4.74 -16.98 -7.53
C SER A 301 3.91 -16.01 -8.37
N ALA A 302 4.18 -14.70 -8.24
CA ALA A 302 3.49 -13.68 -9.05
C ALA A 302 3.83 -13.80 -10.55
N SER A 303 5.07 -14.12 -10.88
CA SER A 303 5.50 -14.26 -12.27
C SER A 303 4.91 -15.49 -12.95
N LEU A 304 4.66 -16.59 -12.23
CA LEU A 304 3.97 -17.78 -12.74
C LEU A 304 2.56 -17.45 -13.27
N HIS A 305 1.79 -16.63 -12.54
CA HIS A 305 0.49 -16.16 -13.02
C HIS A 305 0.62 -15.24 -14.25
N GLY A 306 1.68 -14.44 -14.32
CA GLY A 306 2.03 -13.65 -15.51
C GLY A 306 2.31 -14.53 -16.72
N VAL A 307 3.12 -15.58 -16.56
CA VAL A 307 3.44 -16.55 -17.63
C VAL A 307 2.17 -17.27 -18.09
N GLN A 308 1.34 -17.76 -17.18
CA GLN A 308 0.05 -18.38 -17.52
C GLN A 308 -0.88 -17.44 -18.28
N ALA A 309 -0.87 -16.14 -17.93
CA ALA A 309 -1.64 -15.13 -18.66
C ALA A 309 -1.10 -14.88 -20.08
N ILE A 310 0.24 -14.95 -20.27
CA ILE A 310 0.90 -14.77 -21.57
C ILE A 310 0.72 -15.97 -22.48
N THR A 311 0.93 -17.19 -21.97
CA THR A 311 0.89 -18.43 -22.75
C THR A 311 -0.54 -18.82 -23.15
N GLY A 312 -1.56 -18.21 -22.56
CA GLY A 312 -2.97 -18.55 -22.84
C GLY A 312 -3.34 -19.96 -22.41
N THR A 313 -2.43 -20.68 -21.75
CA THR A 313 -2.67 -21.97 -21.11
C THR A 313 -3.40 -21.75 -19.79
N SER A 314 -4.60 -21.17 -19.86
CA SER A 314 -5.52 -21.31 -18.75
C SER A 314 -5.90 -22.80 -18.73
N PRO A 315 -5.66 -23.55 -17.64
CA PRO A 315 -6.18 -24.91 -17.53
C PRO A 315 -7.67 -24.82 -17.78
N ASN A 316 -8.14 -25.51 -18.81
CA ASN A 316 -9.48 -25.41 -19.35
C ASN A 316 -10.51 -25.38 -18.22
N PRO A 317 -11.26 -24.27 -18.01
CA PRO A 317 -12.55 -24.40 -17.37
C PRO A 317 -13.46 -25.06 -18.41
N CYS A 318 -13.36 -26.38 -18.49
CA CYS A 318 -14.43 -27.21 -19.02
C CYS A 318 -15.64 -27.05 -18.08
N LEU A 319 -16.30 -25.89 -18.13
CA LEU A 319 -17.68 -25.66 -17.69
C LEU A 319 -18.07 -24.21 -18.03
N SER A 320 -19.12 -24.09 -18.84
CA SER A 320 -19.79 -22.86 -19.30
C SER A 320 -19.26 -22.19 -20.57
N ARG A 321 -19.31 -22.94 -21.67
CA ARG A 321 -19.24 -22.46 -23.07
C ARG A 321 -20.46 -21.59 -23.49
N GLY A 322 -21.34 -21.21 -22.57
CA GLY A 322 -22.58 -20.47 -22.87
C GLY A 322 -22.54 -18.95 -22.67
N GLY A 323 -21.61 -18.42 -21.86
CA GLY A 323 -21.66 -16.99 -21.45
C GLY A 323 -20.64 -16.07 -22.13
N GLN A 324 -19.51 -16.59 -22.58
CA GLN A 324 -18.35 -15.74 -22.91
C GLN A 324 -18.35 -15.18 -24.35
N ARG A 325 -19.15 -15.74 -25.27
CA ARG A 325 -19.33 -15.19 -26.62
C ARG A 325 -20.19 -13.91 -26.65
N ARG A 326 -20.95 -13.61 -25.59
CA ARG A 326 -21.75 -12.37 -25.52
C ARG A 326 -20.90 -11.13 -25.23
N TRP A 327 -19.72 -11.30 -24.63
CA TRP A 327 -18.89 -10.19 -24.15
C TRP A 327 -18.06 -9.51 -25.25
N LEU A 328 -17.57 -10.27 -26.23
CA LEU A 328 -16.89 -9.68 -27.40
C LEU A 328 -17.88 -9.11 -28.42
N MET A 329 -19.12 -9.62 -28.47
CA MET A 329 -20.15 -9.05 -29.34
C MET A 329 -20.84 -7.81 -28.76
N LEU A 330 -20.96 -7.64 -27.44
CA LEU A 330 -21.56 -6.42 -26.88
C LEU A 330 -20.64 -5.18 -26.96
N ARG A 331 -19.32 -5.37 -27.08
CA ARG A 331 -18.38 -4.25 -27.34
C ARG A 331 -18.17 -3.95 -28.83
N PHE A 332 -18.38 -4.92 -29.73
CA PHE A 332 -18.26 -4.70 -31.19
C PHE A 332 -19.61 -4.50 -31.92
N GLY A 333 -20.72 -4.97 -31.35
CA GLY A 333 -22.03 -4.97 -32.01
C GLY A 333 -22.72 -3.60 -32.10
N ARG A 334 -22.23 -2.57 -31.40
CA ARG A 334 -22.74 -1.19 -31.52
C ARG A 334 -21.87 -0.26 -32.37
N ILE A 335 -20.75 -0.75 -32.93
CA ILE A 335 -19.99 0.00 -33.94
C ILE A 335 -20.60 -0.20 -35.35
N PHE A 336 -21.46 -1.20 -35.54
CA PHE A 336 -22.07 -1.53 -36.84
C PHE A 336 -23.58 -1.26 -36.96
N ALA A 337 -24.24 -0.69 -35.95
CA ALA A 337 -25.69 -0.43 -35.97
C ALA A 337 -26.05 1.06 -36.17
N GLY A 338 -25.10 1.87 -36.65
CA GLY A 338 -25.27 3.28 -36.95
C GLY A 338 -24.49 3.67 -38.20
N ALA A 339 -24.85 3.05 -39.32
CA ALA A 339 -24.55 3.50 -40.68
C ALA A 339 -25.82 3.30 -41.51
#